data_AF-A0A534VRI8-F1
#
_entry.id   AF-A0A534VRI8-F1
#
_cell.length_a   1.000
_cell.length_b   1.000
_cell.length_c   1.000
_cell.angle_alpha   90.00
_cell.angle_beta   90.00
_cell.angle_gamma   90.00
#
_symmetry.space_group_name_H-M   'P 1'
#
loop_
_entity.id
_entity.type
_entity.pdbx_description
1 polymer ?
#
loop_
_entity_poly.entity_id
_entity_poly.type
_entity_poly.pdbx_seq_one_letter_code
_entity_poly.pdbx_strand_id
1 'polypeptide(L)'
;AECVARAPGGPVHVLLTDREAEHIPGCNMAFRKASLEAIGGFDPQFRTAGDDVDVCWRLQQRGWTLGFSPAAMVWHHRRNSVRAYWKQQVGYGRAEAMLERKWPEKYNGSGHIHWAGRIYGNGLTRALGWRRARIYHGVWGVAAYQSLYQPAPSLLASLSQTPEWHLMIAILAGLAALSIHWSPLKLVVLLLLGAMLPPIAHACLSAFRASFPPARGAAGLMRRPLTGALHLLQPLARLRGRLEEGLTPWRRRGALRPAPLWPVTTSVWSERWQALEERLRSIEATLRAQGACVLRGNEHDRWDLEMRGGFFGAARLLMTVEEHGSRRQLVRLRSWPVVPLRGPVLALGFSLAALAAACDRAWPAAAVLGLGALLPALRTLQQCTASMATITEAPRRPPAGGA
;
A
#
# COMPACT_ATOMS: atom_id res chain seq x y z
N ALA A 1 13.29 -10.78 24.64
CA ALA A 1 13.88 -11.26 23.35
C ALA A 1 12.99 -12.29 22.65
N GLU A 2 12.67 -13.43 23.26
CA GLU A 2 11.88 -14.50 22.61
C GLU A 2 10.48 -14.08 22.12
N CYS A 3 9.77 -13.24 22.87
CA CYS A 3 8.47 -12.70 22.46
C CYS A 3 8.60 -11.79 21.22
N VAL A 4 9.65 -10.97 21.17
CA VAL A 4 9.95 -10.10 20.02
C VAL A 4 10.32 -10.94 18.79
N ALA A 5 11.04 -12.05 18.96
CA ALA A 5 11.36 -12.96 17.87
C ALA A 5 10.12 -13.62 17.23
N ARG A 6 9.01 -13.72 17.99
CA ARG A 6 7.72 -14.27 17.56
C ARG A 6 6.69 -13.19 17.24
N ALA A 7 7.07 -11.92 17.36
CA ALA A 7 6.24 -10.78 16.98
C ALA A 7 6.36 -10.51 15.47
N PRO A 8 5.36 -9.87 14.85
CA PRO A 8 5.37 -9.57 13.43
C PRO A 8 6.41 -8.50 13.06
N GLY A 9 6.62 -8.30 11.76
CA GLY A 9 7.50 -7.24 11.26
C GLY A 9 9.00 -7.54 11.40
N GLY A 10 9.39 -8.82 11.43
CA GLY A 10 10.77 -9.22 11.19
C GLY A 10 11.14 -9.16 9.70
N PRO A 11 12.45 -9.26 9.36
CA PRO A 11 12.92 -9.44 8.00
C PRO A 11 12.35 -10.72 7.39
N VAL A 12 11.75 -10.58 6.21
CA VAL A 12 11.15 -11.67 5.43
C VAL A 12 11.51 -11.49 3.96
N HIS A 13 11.88 -12.59 3.30
CA HIS A 13 12.13 -12.60 1.86
C HIS A 13 10.82 -12.72 1.07
N VAL A 14 10.84 -12.17 -0.14
CA VAL A 14 9.74 -12.25 -1.11
C VAL A 14 10.25 -13.06 -2.29
N LEU A 15 9.68 -14.24 -2.54
CA LEU A 15 10.16 -15.13 -3.60
C LEU A 15 9.20 -15.18 -4.79
N LEU A 16 9.77 -15.10 -5.99
CA LEU A 16 9.07 -15.32 -7.26
C LEU A 16 9.03 -16.82 -7.58
N THR A 17 10.14 -17.51 -7.32
CA THR A 17 10.30 -18.97 -7.46
C THR A 17 11.12 -19.52 -6.30
N ASP A 18 11.36 -20.83 -6.24
CA ASP A 18 12.19 -21.43 -5.18
C ASP A 18 13.66 -20.97 -5.21
N ARG A 19 14.10 -20.32 -6.29
CA ARG A 19 15.48 -19.88 -6.50
C ARG A 19 15.62 -18.40 -6.82
N GLU A 20 14.51 -17.70 -7.05
CA GLU A 20 14.51 -16.28 -7.41
C GLU A 20 13.65 -15.48 -6.44
N ALA A 21 14.22 -14.36 -5.97
CA ALA A 21 13.60 -13.42 -5.07
C ALA A 21 13.21 -12.12 -5.79
N GLU A 22 12.13 -11.49 -5.33
CA GLU A 22 11.84 -10.09 -5.61
C GLU A 22 12.48 -9.17 -4.55
N HIS A 23 12.66 -9.68 -3.33
CA HIS A 23 13.30 -8.96 -2.24
C HIS A 23 13.97 -9.92 -1.25
N ILE A 24 15.21 -9.59 -0.86
CA ILE A 24 15.99 -10.30 0.16
C ILE A 24 16.29 -9.31 1.28
N PRO A 25 16.05 -9.67 2.55
CA PRO A 25 16.34 -8.77 3.67
C PRO A 25 17.84 -8.48 3.83
N GLY A 26 18.16 -7.25 4.21
CA GLY A 26 19.55 -6.76 4.34
C GLY A 26 20.43 -7.53 5.34
N CYS A 27 19.85 -8.36 6.20
CA CYS A 27 20.60 -9.16 7.18
C CYS A 27 21.39 -10.34 6.58
N ASN A 28 21.16 -10.72 5.31
CA ASN A 28 21.87 -11.82 4.66
C ASN A 28 21.87 -11.66 3.14
N MET A 29 22.77 -10.83 2.63
CA MET A 29 22.88 -10.55 1.19
C MET A 29 24.33 -10.62 0.73
N ALA A 30 24.53 -11.10 -0.49
CA ALA A 30 25.80 -11.03 -1.20
C ALA A 30 25.57 -10.46 -2.59
N PHE A 31 26.49 -9.59 -3.05
CA PHE A 31 26.39 -8.92 -4.34
C PHE A 31 27.66 -9.16 -5.15
N ARG A 32 27.52 -9.23 -6.48
CA ARG A 32 28.66 -8.99 -7.35
C ARG A 32 29.04 -7.52 -7.23
N LYS A 33 30.31 -7.24 -6.94
CA LYS A 33 30.82 -5.86 -6.78
C LYS A 33 30.43 -4.97 -7.95
N ALA A 34 30.69 -5.44 -9.19
CA ALA A 34 30.36 -4.71 -10.41
C ALA A 34 28.86 -4.35 -10.50
N SER A 35 27.95 -5.25 -10.10
CA SER A 35 26.51 -4.97 -10.11
C SER A 35 26.13 -3.89 -9.09
N LEU A 36 26.69 -3.93 -7.89
CA LEU A 36 26.41 -2.96 -6.84
C LEU A 36 26.98 -1.57 -7.18
N GLU A 37 28.22 -1.52 -7.67
CA GLU A 37 28.85 -0.27 -8.12
C GLU A 37 28.10 0.36 -9.27
N ALA A 38 27.65 -0.45 -10.22
CA ALA A 38 26.97 0.05 -11.38
C ALA A 38 25.64 0.75 -11.01
N ILE A 39 24.93 0.34 -9.96
CA ILE A 39 23.73 1.06 -9.46
C ILE A 39 24.06 2.20 -8.47
N GLY A 40 25.33 2.47 -8.20
CA GLY A 40 25.78 3.51 -7.27
C GLY A 40 25.74 3.11 -5.79
N GLY A 41 25.74 1.81 -5.48
CA GLY A 41 25.73 1.32 -4.10
C GLY A 41 24.37 1.49 -3.40
N PHE A 42 24.38 1.51 -2.06
CA PHE A 42 23.18 1.80 -1.26
C PHE A 42 22.88 3.30 -1.27
N ASP A 43 21.59 3.65 -1.32
CA ASP A 43 21.18 5.04 -1.30
C ASP A 43 21.28 5.60 0.14
N PRO A 44 22.09 6.64 0.38
CA PRO A 44 22.37 7.16 1.72
C PRO A 44 21.16 7.81 2.40
N GLN A 45 20.03 8.02 1.69
CA GLN A 45 18.80 8.48 2.32
C GLN A 45 18.22 7.43 3.28
N PHE A 46 18.38 6.13 2.98
CA PHE A 46 17.83 5.04 3.79
C PHE A 46 18.78 4.64 4.92
N ARG A 47 18.88 5.48 5.96
CA ARG A 47 19.80 5.22 7.11
C ARG A 47 19.28 4.23 8.14
N THR A 48 17.96 4.10 8.26
CA THR A 48 17.33 3.30 9.34
C THR A 48 16.77 1.98 8.81
N ALA A 49 16.10 2.02 7.65
CA ALA A 49 15.51 0.87 6.99
C ALA A 49 15.10 1.23 5.55
N GLY A 50 14.78 0.21 4.75
CA GLY A 50 14.30 0.34 3.37
C GLY A 50 15.42 0.36 2.32
N ASP A 51 16.66 0.38 2.76
CA ASP A 51 17.87 0.26 1.95
C ASP A 51 17.95 -1.07 1.20
N ASP A 52 17.53 -2.17 1.86
CA ASP A 52 17.43 -3.50 1.28
C ASP A 52 16.35 -3.59 0.19
N VAL A 53 15.19 -3.00 0.43
CA VAL A 53 14.12 -2.91 -0.57
C VAL A 53 14.55 -2.07 -1.78
N ASP A 54 15.12 -0.89 -1.54
CA ASP A 54 15.57 0.02 -2.59
C ASP A 54 16.65 -0.60 -3.48
N VAL A 55 17.68 -1.22 -2.88
CA VAL A 55 18.77 -1.84 -3.65
C VAL A 55 18.23 -3.00 -4.49
N CYS A 56 17.33 -3.83 -3.95
CA CYS A 56 16.70 -4.92 -4.69
C CYS A 56 15.92 -4.41 -5.92
N TRP A 57 15.15 -3.33 -5.77
CA TRP A 57 14.39 -2.76 -6.88
C TRP A 57 15.27 -2.08 -7.93
N ARG A 58 16.37 -1.44 -7.53
CA ARG A 58 17.33 -0.84 -8.49
C ARG A 58 18.08 -1.89 -9.29
N LEU A 59 18.45 -3.02 -8.68
CA LEU A 59 19.05 -4.15 -9.39
C LEU A 59 18.07 -4.74 -10.41
N GLN A 60 16.81 -4.96 -10.01
CA GLN A 60 15.77 -5.48 -10.91
C GLN A 60 15.45 -4.53 -12.07
N GLN A 61 15.50 -3.21 -11.86
CA GLN A 61 15.31 -2.25 -12.95
C GLN A 61 16.36 -2.32 -14.05
N ARG A 62 17.53 -2.90 -13.76
CA ARG A 62 18.55 -3.20 -14.78
C ARG A 62 18.35 -4.54 -15.48
N GLY A 63 17.25 -5.23 -15.20
CA GLY A 63 16.97 -6.56 -15.71
C GLY A 63 17.78 -7.66 -15.03
N TRP A 64 18.40 -7.39 -13.88
CA TRP A 64 19.14 -8.41 -13.13
C TRP A 64 18.23 -9.17 -12.16
N THR A 65 18.58 -10.42 -11.94
CA THR A 65 17.85 -11.35 -11.06
C THR A 65 18.43 -11.36 -9.64
N LEU A 66 17.59 -11.57 -8.64
CA LEU A 66 18.01 -11.80 -7.26
C LEU A 66 17.91 -13.30 -6.95
N GLY A 67 19.04 -13.96 -6.72
CA GLY A 67 19.06 -15.39 -6.39
C GLY A 67 18.76 -15.65 -4.91
N PHE A 68 17.99 -16.69 -4.63
CA PHE A 68 17.73 -17.19 -3.28
C PHE A 68 18.34 -18.60 -3.10
N SER A 69 19.03 -18.81 -1.99
CA SER A 69 19.55 -20.13 -1.60
C SER A 69 19.04 -20.47 -0.19
N PRO A 70 18.19 -21.51 -0.03
CA PRO A 70 17.70 -21.91 1.29
C PRO A 70 18.82 -22.43 2.21
N ALA A 71 19.94 -22.89 1.65
CA ALA A 71 21.10 -23.36 2.41
C ALA A 71 21.98 -22.21 2.95
N ALA A 72 21.86 -20.99 2.39
CA ALA A 72 22.63 -19.84 2.83
C ALA A 72 21.97 -19.20 4.07
N MET A 73 22.18 -19.78 5.24
CA MET A 73 21.52 -19.39 6.49
C MET A 73 22.44 -18.61 7.43
N VAL A 74 21.88 -17.63 8.15
CA VAL A 74 22.56 -16.89 9.21
C VAL A 74 21.67 -16.74 10.45
N TRP A 75 22.29 -16.72 11.63
CA TRP A 75 21.59 -16.51 12.90
C TRP A 75 21.48 -15.02 13.22
N HIS A 76 20.30 -14.43 12.98
CA HIS A 76 20.06 -13.02 13.24
C HIS A 76 19.54 -12.77 14.67
N HIS A 77 20.30 -12.03 15.48
CA HIS A 77 19.89 -11.66 16.83
C HIS A 77 18.78 -10.59 16.82
N ARG A 78 17.63 -10.91 17.41
CA ARG A 78 16.46 -10.01 17.47
C ARG A 78 16.60 -9.00 18.62
N ARG A 79 15.86 -7.89 18.54
CA ARG A 79 15.79 -6.90 19.62
C ARG A 79 15.31 -7.55 20.91
N ASN A 80 15.89 -7.15 22.04
CA ASN A 80 15.61 -7.77 23.33
C ASN A 80 14.50 -7.07 24.14
N SER A 81 14.11 -5.85 23.78
CA SER A 81 13.12 -5.03 24.50
C SER A 81 11.95 -4.55 23.63
N VAL A 82 10.81 -4.27 24.27
CA VAL A 82 9.61 -3.70 23.62
C VAL A 82 9.90 -2.32 23.03
N ARG A 83 10.66 -1.49 23.75
CA ARG A 83 11.04 -0.14 23.28
C ARG A 83 11.87 -0.21 22.00
N ALA A 84 12.84 -1.12 21.93
CA ALA A 84 13.66 -1.30 20.73
C ALA A 84 12.83 -1.83 19.55
N TYR A 85 11.90 -2.75 19.81
CA TYR A 85 10.96 -3.24 18.81
C TYR A 85 10.04 -2.12 18.29
N TRP A 86 9.45 -1.31 19.18
CA TRP A 86 8.64 -0.15 18.80
C TRP A 86 9.41 0.80 17.89
N LYS A 87 10.62 1.20 18.29
CA LYS A 87 11.48 2.09 17.49
C LYS A 87 11.79 1.50 16.11
N GLN A 88 12.03 0.19 16.03
CA GLN A 88 12.26 -0.51 14.77
C GLN A 88 11.01 -0.49 13.87
N GLN A 89 9.82 -0.77 14.40
CA GLN A 89 8.59 -0.75 13.60
C GLN A 89 8.21 0.67 13.15
N VAL A 90 8.45 1.70 13.98
CA VAL A 90 8.34 3.10 13.55
C VAL A 90 9.33 3.38 12.41
N GLY A 91 10.59 2.95 12.54
CA GLY A 91 11.59 3.07 11.48
C GLY A 91 11.16 2.41 10.17
N TYR A 92 10.53 1.23 10.22
CA TYR A 92 9.94 0.58 9.05
C TYR A 92 8.79 1.39 8.44
N GLY A 93 7.90 1.96 9.26
CA GLY A 93 6.84 2.84 8.74
C GLY A 93 7.39 4.10 8.05
N ARG A 94 8.47 4.68 8.57
CA ARG A 94 9.16 5.81 7.92
C ARG A 94 9.79 5.39 6.59
N ALA A 95 10.48 4.25 6.59
CA ALA A 95 11.07 3.70 5.37
C ALA A 95 10.01 3.40 4.30
N GLU A 96 8.85 2.86 4.68
CA GLU A 96 7.74 2.64 3.76
C GLU A 96 7.29 3.94 3.07
N ALA A 97 7.25 5.07 3.79
CA ALA A 97 6.92 6.37 3.22
C ALA A 97 8.02 6.91 2.29
N MET A 98 9.28 6.78 2.69
CA MET A 98 10.43 7.17 1.86
C MET A 98 10.49 6.38 0.55
N LEU A 99 10.31 5.06 0.64
CA LEU A 99 10.22 4.15 -0.51
C LEU A 99 9.02 4.48 -1.39
N GLU A 100 7.86 4.84 -0.84
CA GLU A 100 6.69 5.23 -1.63
C GLU A 100 6.90 6.53 -2.40
N ARG A 101 7.70 7.46 -1.86
CA ARG A 101 8.11 8.67 -2.58
C ARG A 101 9.04 8.36 -3.75
N LYS A 102 10.00 7.45 -3.55
CA LYS A 102 11.01 7.09 -4.55
C LYS A 102 10.48 6.11 -5.62
N TRP A 103 9.65 5.15 -5.22
CA TRP A 103 9.12 4.05 -6.03
C TRP A 103 7.59 4.00 -6.00
N PRO A 104 6.91 5.08 -6.39
CA PRO A 104 5.47 5.20 -6.24
C PRO A 104 4.65 4.12 -6.97
N GLU A 105 5.17 3.59 -8.08
CA GLU A 105 4.58 2.53 -8.88
C GLU A 105 4.59 1.17 -8.18
N LYS A 106 5.49 0.96 -7.21
CA LYS A 106 5.53 -0.24 -6.37
C LYS A 106 4.45 -0.22 -5.29
N TYR A 107 3.71 0.89 -5.16
CA TYR A 107 2.72 1.09 -4.11
C TYR A 107 1.30 1.22 -4.65
N ASN A 108 0.34 0.72 -3.87
CA ASN A 108 -1.08 0.88 -4.16
C ASN A 108 -1.64 2.23 -3.63
N GLY A 109 -2.91 2.51 -3.91
CA GLY A 109 -3.56 3.78 -3.55
C GLY A 109 -3.65 4.00 -2.04
N SER A 110 -3.70 2.94 -1.25
CA SER A 110 -3.60 2.98 0.22
C SER A 110 -2.17 3.19 0.74
N GLY A 111 -1.14 3.04 -0.11
CA GLY A 111 0.25 3.18 0.31
C GLY A 111 0.86 1.87 0.84
N HIS A 112 0.39 0.73 0.34
CA HIS A 112 1.03 -0.57 0.56
C HIS A 112 1.85 -1.00 -0.65
N ILE A 113 2.98 -1.64 -0.39
CA ILE A 113 3.81 -2.27 -1.42
C ILE A 113 3.03 -3.39 -2.09
N HIS A 114 3.07 -3.42 -3.41
CA HIS A 114 2.62 -4.53 -4.24
C HIS A 114 3.83 -5.40 -4.58
N TRP A 115 3.88 -6.60 -4.01
CA TRP A 115 4.87 -7.63 -4.34
C TRP A 115 4.30 -8.55 -5.43
N ALA A 116 5.10 -8.84 -6.45
CA ALA A 116 4.80 -9.89 -7.41
C ALA A 116 5.04 -11.29 -6.81
N GLY A 117 6.03 -11.43 -5.94
CA GLY A 117 6.37 -12.66 -5.26
C GLY A 117 5.59 -12.89 -3.96
N ARG A 118 5.82 -14.05 -3.36
CA ARG A 118 5.16 -14.48 -2.12
C ARG A 118 6.04 -14.17 -0.90
N ILE A 119 5.43 -13.64 0.15
CA ILE A 119 6.06 -13.42 1.45
C ILE A 119 6.10 -14.75 2.23
N TYR A 120 7.29 -15.26 2.49
CA TYR A 120 7.50 -16.51 3.25
C TYR A 120 7.86 -16.20 4.70
N GLY A 121 6.85 -16.16 5.57
CA GLY A 121 7.03 -15.93 6.99
C GLY A 121 6.68 -17.15 7.84
N ASN A 122 7.10 -17.13 9.11
CA ASN A 122 6.64 -18.08 10.12
C ASN A 122 5.14 -17.90 10.36
N GLY A 123 4.28 -18.52 9.55
CA GLY A 123 2.90 -19.00 9.80
C GLY A 123 1.89 -18.15 10.59
N LEU A 124 2.20 -16.92 11.00
CA LEU A 124 1.44 -16.15 11.98
C LEU A 124 0.36 -15.30 11.32
N THR A 125 0.55 -14.90 10.06
CA THR A 125 -0.49 -14.27 9.22
C THR A 125 -1.65 -15.21 8.83
N ARG A 126 -1.57 -16.50 9.20
CA ARG A 126 -2.55 -17.57 8.89
C ARG A 126 -3.70 -17.69 9.89
N ALA A 127 -3.83 -16.76 10.83
CA ALA A 127 -4.66 -16.94 12.02
C ALA A 127 -6.18 -17.05 11.72
N LEU A 128 -6.72 -16.34 10.74
CA LEU A 128 -8.18 -16.24 10.52
C LEU A 128 -8.73 -17.14 9.40
N GLY A 129 -7.94 -18.09 8.89
CA GLY A 129 -8.43 -19.07 7.93
C GLY A 129 -9.32 -20.12 8.62
N TRP A 130 -10.63 -20.09 8.37
CA TRP A 130 -11.57 -21.11 8.87
C TRP A 130 -11.41 -22.48 8.20
N ARG A 131 -10.61 -22.58 7.12
CA ARG A 131 -10.38 -23.85 6.42
C ARG A 131 -9.26 -24.63 7.10
N ARG A 132 -9.63 -25.72 7.77
CA ARG A 132 -8.69 -26.74 8.25
C ARG A 132 -7.92 -27.29 7.05
N ALA A 133 -6.60 -27.47 7.18
CA ALA A 133 -5.81 -28.14 6.16
C ALA A 133 -6.42 -29.53 5.94
N ARG A 134 -6.87 -29.82 4.72
CA ARG A 134 -7.43 -31.12 4.35
C ARG A 134 -6.31 -31.90 3.65
N ILE A 135 -5.95 -33.03 4.24
CA ILE A 135 -5.07 -34.01 3.60
C ILE A 135 -5.99 -34.92 2.80
N TYR A 136 -5.87 -34.91 1.47
CA TYR A 136 -6.62 -35.83 0.62
C TYR A 136 -5.98 -37.20 0.72
N HIS A 137 -6.64 -38.16 1.36
CA HIS A 137 -6.11 -39.52 1.47
C HIS A 137 -6.54 -40.39 0.26
N GLY A 138 -7.67 -40.10 -0.38
CA GLY A 138 -8.20 -40.94 -1.45
C GLY A 138 -8.73 -42.27 -0.93
N VAL A 139 -9.35 -43.07 -1.80
CA VAL A 139 -9.79 -44.42 -1.45
C VAL A 139 -8.53 -45.26 -1.15
N TRP A 140 -8.45 -45.86 0.04
CA TRP A 140 -7.28 -46.65 0.49
C TRP A 140 -5.94 -45.90 0.54
N GLY A 141 -5.92 -44.57 0.67
CA GLY A 141 -4.66 -43.83 0.80
C GLY A 141 -3.96 -43.49 -0.52
N VAL A 142 -4.61 -43.74 -1.68
CA VAL A 142 -4.00 -43.58 -3.02
C VAL A 142 -4.24 -42.22 -3.67
N ALA A 143 -4.55 -41.17 -2.91
CA ALA A 143 -4.76 -39.85 -3.49
C ALA A 143 -3.53 -39.36 -4.27
N ALA A 144 -3.74 -39.03 -5.55
CA ALA A 144 -2.76 -38.41 -6.42
C ALA A 144 -2.57 -36.94 -5.99
N TYR A 145 -1.53 -36.71 -5.19
CA TYR A 145 -0.93 -35.40 -4.87
C TYR A 145 -1.75 -34.46 -3.95
N GLN A 146 -1.05 -33.85 -3.00
CA GLN A 146 -1.57 -32.74 -2.21
C GLN A 146 -1.31 -31.43 -2.95
N SER A 147 -2.24 -30.48 -2.85
CA SER A 147 -1.93 -29.11 -3.22
C SER A 147 -0.83 -28.57 -2.31
N LEU A 148 0.39 -28.44 -2.85
CA LEU A 148 1.48 -27.69 -2.21
C LEU A 148 1.14 -26.19 -2.13
N TYR A 149 0.26 -25.70 -3.00
CA TYR A 149 -0.19 -24.32 -3.01
C TYR A 149 -1.07 -24.05 -1.79
N GLN A 150 -0.55 -23.22 -0.90
CA GLN A 150 -1.30 -22.70 0.23
C GLN A 150 -2.33 -21.67 -0.27
N PRO A 151 -3.57 -21.65 0.26
CA PRO A 151 -4.54 -20.62 -0.09
C PRO A 151 -4.01 -19.23 0.31
N ALA A 152 -4.35 -18.21 -0.48
CA ALA A 152 -4.07 -16.83 -0.14
C ALA A 152 -4.74 -16.46 1.21
N PRO A 153 -4.12 -15.59 2.02
CA PRO A 153 -4.77 -15.10 3.24
C PRO A 153 -6.09 -14.43 2.89
N SER A 154 -7.12 -14.66 3.72
CA SER A 154 -8.43 -14.03 3.53
C SER A 154 -8.31 -12.51 3.60
N LEU A 155 -9.09 -11.80 2.78
CA LEU A 155 -9.10 -10.33 2.71
C LEU A 155 -9.24 -9.68 4.09
N LEU A 156 -10.15 -10.17 4.94
CA LEU A 156 -10.35 -9.66 6.29
C LEU A 156 -9.09 -9.80 7.17
N ALA A 157 -8.40 -10.94 7.10
CA ALA A 157 -7.19 -11.19 7.87
C ALA A 157 -6.01 -10.31 7.44
N SER A 158 -5.91 -10.03 6.14
CA SER A 158 -4.90 -9.15 5.58
C SER A 158 -5.19 -7.69 5.93
N LEU A 159 -6.45 -7.25 5.77
CA LEU A 159 -6.87 -5.89 6.09
C LEU A 159 -6.79 -5.59 7.58
N SER A 160 -7.15 -6.51 8.47
CA SER A 160 -7.14 -6.26 9.92
C SER A 160 -5.75 -5.98 10.49
N GLN A 161 -4.69 -6.31 9.75
CA GLN A 161 -3.31 -6.08 10.13
C GLN A 161 -2.72 -4.80 9.52
N THR A 162 -3.49 -4.09 8.69
CA THR A 162 -3.01 -2.84 8.09
C THR A 162 -3.09 -1.69 9.11
N PRO A 163 -2.15 -0.72 9.03
CA PRO A 163 -2.26 0.56 9.73
C PRO A 163 -3.62 1.27 9.52
N GLU A 164 -4.19 1.17 8.32
CA GLU A 164 -5.43 1.80 7.89
C GLU A 164 -6.66 1.25 8.63
N TRP A 165 -6.65 -0.05 8.95
CA TRP A 165 -7.72 -0.66 9.74
C TRP A 165 -7.79 -0.06 11.15
N HIS A 166 -6.65 0.27 11.74
CA HIS A 166 -6.59 0.88 13.07
C HIS A 166 -7.08 2.32 13.06
N LEU A 167 -6.80 3.05 11.97
CA LEU A 167 -7.37 4.36 11.72
C LEU A 167 -8.90 4.29 11.54
N MET A 168 -9.40 3.27 10.83
CA MET A 168 -10.84 3.02 10.72
C MET A 168 -11.47 2.73 12.09
N ILE A 169 -10.84 1.91 12.93
CA ILE A 169 -11.30 1.67 14.32
C ILE A 169 -11.36 2.99 15.10
N ALA A 170 -10.35 3.85 14.98
CA ALA A 170 -10.35 5.15 15.66
C ALA A 170 -11.49 6.06 15.17
N ILE A 171 -11.77 6.10 13.86
CA ILE A 171 -12.90 6.84 13.28
C ILE A 171 -14.23 6.27 13.80
N LEU A 172 -14.40 4.94 13.76
CA LEU A 172 -15.60 4.28 14.29
C LEU A 172 -15.79 4.54 15.79
N ALA A 173 -14.71 4.60 16.57
CA ALA A 173 -14.77 4.94 18.00
C ALA A 173 -15.24 6.39 18.21
N GLY A 174 -14.76 7.33 17.41
CA GLY A 174 -15.24 8.72 17.43
C GLY A 174 -16.72 8.83 17.05
N LEU A 175 -17.16 8.11 16.01
CA LEU A 175 -18.57 8.07 15.61
C LEU A 175 -19.46 7.36 16.64
N ALA A 176 -18.95 6.31 17.28
CA ALA A 176 -19.65 5.63 18.37
C ALA A 176 -19.82 6.55 19.58
N ALA A 177 -18.84 7.41 19.90
CA ALA A 177 -19.00 8.39 20.98
C ALA A 177 -20.14 9.40 20.72
N LEU A 178 -20.44 9.70 19.45
CA LEU A 178 -21.59 10.53 19.07
C LEU A 178 -22.93 9.84 19.34
N SER A 179 -22.97 8.53 19.61
CA SER A 179 -24.22 7.84 19.95
C SER A 179 -24.84 8.30 21.26
N ILE A 180 -24.09 9.04 22.09
CA ILE A 180 -24.61 9.74 23.27
C ILE A 180 -25.63 10.81 22.84
N HIS A 181 -25.41 11.45 21.69
CA HIS A 181 -26.22 12.56 21.19
C HIS A 181 -27.26 12.12 20.15
N TRP A 182 -27.04 11.01 19.45
CA TRP A 182 -27.97 10.50 18.43
C TRP A 182 -28.05 8.97 18.48
N SER A 183 -29.20 8.44 18.93
CA SER A 183 -29.38 7.02 19.24
C SER A 183 -29.18 6.04 18.06
N PRO A 184 -29.46 6.39 16.78
CA PRO A 184 -29.17 5.51 15.64
C PRO A 184 -27.69 5.14 15.48
N LEU A 185 -26.76 5.98 15.98
CA LEU A 185 -25.32 5.66 15.96
C LEU A 185 -24.94 4.52 16.90
N LYS A 186 -25.86 4.01 17.75
CA LYS A 186 -25.61 2.78 18.51
C LYS A 186 -25.32 1.59 17.58
N LEU A 187 -25.82 1.59 16.35
CA LEU A 187 -25.44 0.58 15.34
C LEU A 187 -23.95 0.65 14.98
N VAL A 188 -23.34 1.85 15.03
CA VAL A 188 -21.90 2.02 14.80
C VAL A 188 -21.09 1.38 15.93
N VAL A 189 -21.62 1.27 17.15
CA VAL A 189 -20.98 0.52 18.24
C VAL A 189 -20.85 -0.96 17.87
N LEU A 190 -21.86 -1.56 17.26
CA LEU A 190 -21.78 -2.95 16.79
C LEU A 190 -20.72 -3.11 15.69
N LEU A 191 -20.62 -2.15 14.77
CA LEU A 191 -19.57 -2.12 13.75
C LEU A 191 -18.17 -1.95 14.35
N LEU A 192 -18.01 -1.10 15.37
CA LEU A 192 -16.77 -0.91 16.10
C LEU A 192 -16.33 -2.21 16.78
N LEU A 193 -17.23 -2.86 17.51
CA LEU A 193 -16.97 -4.16 18.14
C LEU A 193 -16.57 -5.19 17.07
N GLY A 194 -17.32 -5.27 15.98
CA GLY A 194 -17.00 -6.12 14.83
C GLY A 194 -15.63 -5.84 14.21
N ALA A 195 -15.23 -4.57 14.11
CA ALA A 195 -13.94 -4.17 13.55
C ALA A 195 -12.75 -4.43 14.50
N MET A 196 -12.98 -4.39 15.82
CA MET A 196 -11.97 -4.69 16.84
C MET A 196 -11.72 -6.20 16.98
N LEU A 197 -12.70 -7.04 16.68
CA LEU A 197 -12.59 -8.50 16.85
C LEU A 197 -11.46 -9.14 16.02
N PRO A 198 -11.28 -8.88 14.70
CA PRO A 198 -10.25 -9.55 13.92
C PRO A 198 -8.79 -9.27 14.38
N PRO A 199 -8.37 -8.01 14.64
CA PRO A 199 -7.03 -7.75 15.18
C PRO A 199 -6.79 -8.41 16.55
N ILE A 200 -7.79 -8.38 17.44
CA ILE A 200 -7.71 -9.00 18.77
C ILE A 200 -7.63 -10.52 18.65
N ALA A 201 -8.53 -11.13 17.88
CA ALA A 201 -8.55 -12.57 17.64
C ALA A 201 -7.23 -13.05 17.01
N HIS A 202 -6.69 -12.28 16.05
CA HIS A 202 -5.39 -12.53 15.46
C HIS A 202 -4.27 -12.48 16.50
N ALA A 203 -4.21 -11.43 17.32
CA ALA A 203 -3.21 -11.27 18.37
C ALA A 203 -3.28 -12.40 19.41
N CYS A 204 -4.50 -12.77 19.85
CA CYS A 204 -4.72 -13.88 20.78
C CYS A 204 -4.26 -15.21 20.17
N LEU A 205 -4.70 -15.53 18.95
CA LEU A 205 -4.36 -16.79 18.30
C LEU A 205 -2.86 -16.91 18.02
N SER A 206 -2.22 -15.82 17.59
CA SER A 206 -0.77 -15.76 17.42
C SER A 206 -0.02 -15.93 18.74
N ALA A 207 -0.53 -15.37 19.84
CA ALA A 207 0.02 -15.59 21.18
C ALA A 207 -0.15 -17.03 21.68
N PHE A 208 -1.29 -17.68 21.39
CA PHE A 208 -1.52 -19.09 21.75
C PHE A 208 -0.65 -20.06 20.96
N ARG A 209 -0.46 -19.81 19.66
CA ARG A 209 0.37 -20.64 18.78
C ARG A 209 1.88 -20.42 18.97
N ALA A 210 2.26 -19.34 19.66
CA ALA A 210 3.66 -19.06 19.95
C ALA A 210 4.26 -20.14 20.86
N SER A 211 5.23 -20.89 20.32
CA SER A 211 5.92 -21.98 21.01
C SER A 211 7.17 -21.44 21.69
N PHE A 212 7.28 -21.56 23.01
CA PHE A 212 8.43 -21.10 23.79
C PHE A 212 9.19 -22.27 24.40
N PRO A 213 10.52 -22.15 24.60
CA PRO A 213 11.25 -23.07 25.46
C PRO A 213 10.63 -23.08 26.88
N PRO A 214 10.65 -24.22 27.60
CA PRO A 214 10.15 -24.29 28.95
C PRO A 214 10.89 -23.30 29.85
N ALA A 215 10.14 -22.52 30.61
CA ALA A 215 10.68 -21.52 31.54
C ALA A 215 9.92 -21.61 32.87
N ARG A 216 10.64 -21.51 33.99
CA ARG A 216 10.06 -21.53 35.34
C ARG A 216 9.72 -20.11 35.79
N GLY A 217 8.62 -19.97 36.56
CA GLY A 217 8.22 -18.73 37.23
C GLY A 217 7.34 -17.76 36.42
N ALA A 218 7.07 -16.59 37.02
CA ALA A 218 6.15 -15.56 36.49
C ALA A 218 6.54 -15.03 35.11
N ALA A 219 7.84 -15.05 34.77
CA ALA A 219 8.34 -14.67 33.46
C ALA A 219 7.80 -15.57 32.33
N GLY A 220 7.49 -16.85 32.61
CA GLY A 220 6.87 -17.76 31.64
C GLY A 220 5.41 -17.40 31.34
N LEU A 221 4.66 -16.99 32.36
CA LEU A 221 3.24 -16.60 32.26
C LEU A 221 3.06 -15.34 31.39
N MET A 222 4.03 -14.42 31.42
CA MET A 222 3.96 -13.17 30.67
C MET A 222 4.38 -13.26 29.19
N ARG A 223 4.94 -14.40 28.73
CA ARG A 223 5.44 -14.51 27.35
C ARG A 223 4.36 -14.40 26.29
N ARG A 224 3.26 -15.14 26.48
CA ARG A 224 2.11 -15.16 25.57
C ARG A 224 1.36 -13.81 25.54
N PRO A 225 0.93 -13.22 26.67
CA PRO A 225 0.25 -11.92 26.64
C PRO A 225 1.13 -10.82 26.06
N LEU A 226 2.45 -10.82 26.37
CA LEU A 226 3.38 -9.88 25.74
C LEU A 226 3.46 -10.07 24.22
N THR A 227 3.48 -11.31 23.73
CA THR A 227 3.49 -11.59 22.29
C THR A 227 2.21 -11.11 21.61
N GLY A 228 1.05 -11.31 22.23
CA GLY A 228 -0.22 -10.77 21.76
C GLY A 228 -0.21 -9.24 21.72
N ALA A 229 0.25 -8.59 22.79
CA ALA A 229 0.39 -7.14 22.84
C ALA A 229 1.29 -6.61 21.71
N LEU A 230 2.41 -7.29 21.40
CA LEU A 230 3.31 -6.90 20.30
C LEU A 230 2.68 -7.03 18.91
N HIS A 231 1.70 -7.93 18.71
CA HIS A 231 0.94 -8.02 17.47
C HIS A 231 -0.01 -6.83 17.28
N LEU A 232 -0.65 -6.36 18.35
CA LEU A 232 -1.48 -5.14 18.32
C LEU A 232 -0.64 -3.87 18.22
N LEU A 233 0.54 -3.88 18.84
CA LEU A 233 1.43 -2.73 18.88
C LEU A 233 2.09 -2.43 17.52
N GLN A 234 2.32 -3.46 16.69
CA GLN A 234 3.08 -3.33 15.45
C GLN A 234 2.41 -2.44 14.40
N PRO A 235 1.11 -2.59 14.07
CA PRO A 235 0.47 -1.74 13.07
C PRO A 235 0.41 -0.29 13.52
N LEU A 236 0.23 -0.05 14.83
CA LEU A 236 0.26 1.29 15.43
C LEU A 236 1.64 1.93 15.32
N ALA A 237 2.70 1.18 15.60
CA ALA A 237 4.08 1.65 15.45
C ALA A 237 4.39 2.01 13.99
N ARG A 238 4.00 1.15 13.04
CA ARG A 238 4.17 1.43 11.61
C ARG A 238 3.34 2.61 11.16
N LEU A 239 2.09 2.72 11.60
CA LEU A 239 1.21 3.86 11.29
C LEU A 239 1.88 5.16 11.70
N ARG A 240 2.40 5.23 12.93
CA ARG A 240 3.13 6.41 13.41
C ARG A 240 4.29 6.79 12.49
N GLY A 241 5.14 5.83 12.13
CA GLY A 241 6.26 6.08 11.22
C GLY A 241 5.82 6.56 9.83
N ARG A 242 4.76 5.96 9.27
CA ARG A 242 4.18 6.35 7.99
C ARG A 242 3.64 7.78 8.04
N LEU A 243 2.93 8.15 9.11
CA LEU A 243 2.36 9.48 9.31
C LEU A 243 3.45 10.55 9.49
N GLU A 244 4.51 10.26 10.25
CA GLU A 244 5.65 11.17 10.47
C GLU A 244 6.35 11.55 9.15
N GLU A 245 6.38 10.64 8.17
CA GLU A 245 6.95 10.85 6.84
C GLU A 245 5.88 11.17 5.77
N GLY A 246 4.63 11.46 6.16
CA GLY A 246 3.58 11.94 5.26
C GLY A 246 2.85 10.89 4.41
N LEU A 247 3.10 9.59 4.62
CA LEU A 247 2.37 8.50 3.97
C LEU A 247 1.00 8.29 4.62
N THR A 248 0.03 9.11 4.21
CA THR A 248 -1.37 9.06 4.67
C THR A 248 -2.30 8.46 3.61
N PRO A 249 -3.44 7.86 4.00
CA PRO A 249 -4.45 7.42 3.03
C PRO A 249 -5.00 8.58 2.20
N TRP A 250 -5.16 9.76 2.79
CA TRP A 250 -5.63 10.98 2.12
C TRP A 250 -4.52 11.81 1.46
N ARG A 251 -3.31 11.24 1.29
CA ARG A 251 -2.21 11.94 0.61
C ARG A 251 -2.60 12.36 -0.80
N ARG A 252 -2.00 13.46 -1.26
CA ARG A 252 -2.21 14.02 -2.58
C ARG A 252 -0.89 14.01 -3.36
N ARG A 253 -0.97 13.73 -4.66
CA ARG A 253 0.12 13.94 -5.62
C ARG A 253 -0.29 14.98 -6.67
N GLY A 254 0.69 15.74 -7.17
CA GLY A 254 0.47 16.79 -8.17
C GLY A 254 0.16 18.16 -7.58
N ALA A 255 0.30 19.19 -8.44
CA ALA A 255 0.03 20.58 -8.09
C ALA A 255 -1.47 20.85 -8.02
N LEU A 256 -1.92 21.63 -7.02
CA LEU A 256 -3.30 22.07 -6.95
C LEU A 256 -3.51 23.20 -7.96
N ARG A 257 -4.03 22.86 -9.13
CA ARG A 257 -4.43 23.82 -10.16
C ARG A 257 -5.85 23.56 -10.61
N PRO A 258 -6.59 24.59 -11.02
CA PRO A 258 -7.91 24.40 -11.62
C PRO A 258 -7.77 23.52 -12.86
N ALA A 259 -8.52 22.41 -12.90
CA ALA A 259 -8.58 21.53 -14.05
C ALA A 259 -10.00 20.97 -14.20
N PRO A 260 -10.43 20.70 -15.43
CA PRO A 260 -11.76 20.17 -15.69
C PRO A 260 -11.94 18.77 -15.10
N LEU A 261 -13.14 18.52 -14.57
CA LEU A 261 -13.56 17.23 -14.03
C LEU A 261 -14.36 16.40 -15.05
N TRP A 262 -14.29 16.76 -16.32
CA TRP A 262 -14.91 16.05 -17.44
C TRP A 262 -13.82 15.64 -18.44
N PRO A 263 -14.12 14.70 -19.35
CA PRO A 263 -13.18 14.33 -20.40
C PRO A 263 -12.79 15.53 -21.27
N VAL A 264 -11.49 15.71 -21.49
CA VAL A 264 -10.93 16.74 -22.36
C VAL A 264 -10.15 16.06 -23.47
N THR A 265 -10.35 16.54 -24.70
CA THR A 265 -9.53 16.15 -25.84
C THR A 265 -8.68 17.35 -26.25
N THR A 266 -7.38 17.14 -26.40
CA THR A 266 -6.44 18.14 -26.91
C THR A 266 -5.73 17.58 -28.11
N SER A 267 -5.41 18.46 -29.06
CA SER A 267 -4.65 18.11 -30.26
C SER A 267 -3.36 18.92 -30.30
N VAL A 268 -2.25 18.27 -30.62
CA VAL A 268 -0.94 18.88 -30.76
C VAL A 268 -0.40 18.54 -32.13
N TRP A 269 -0.11 19.56 -32.93
CA TRP A 269 0.57 19.40 -34.20
C TRP A 269 2.07 19.26 -33.98
N SER A 270 2.69 18.30 -34.65
CA SER A 270 4.14 18.06 -34.57
C SER A 270 4.73 17.95 -35.97
N GLU A 271 5.78 18.72 -36.23
CA GLU A 271 6.55 18.64 -37.49
C GLU A 271 7.72 17.65 -37.40
N ARG A 272 7.88 17.00 -36.24
CA ARG A 272 8.89 15.97 -36.00
C ARG A 272 8.18 14.65 -35.83
N TRP A 273 8.52 13.69 -36.69
CA TRP A 273 8.05 12.32 -36.53
C TRP A 273 8.68 11.70 -35.28
N GLN A 274 7.83 11.09 -34.45
CA GLN A 274 8.24 10.27 -33.31
C GLN A 274 7.26 9.10 -33.19
N ALA A 275 7.76 7.93 -32.79
CA ALA A 275 6.91 6.79 -32.52
C ALA A 275 5.96 7.07 -31.34
N LEU A 276 4.78 6.46 -31.35
CA LEU A 276 3.76 6.62 -30.29
C LEU A 276 4.35 6.27 -28.92
N GLU A 277 5.09 5.16 -28.86
CA GLU A 277 5.69 4.63 -27.64
C GLU A 277 6.76 5.58 -27.08
N GLU A 278 7.55 6.22 -27.94
CA GLU A 278 8.55 7.20 -27.54
C GLU A 278 7.90 8.45 -26.94
N ARG A 279 6.81 8.93 -27.56
CA ARG A 279 6.03 10.06 -27.03
C ARG A 279 5.42 9.74 -25.67
N LEU A 280 4.81 8.56 -25.52
CA LEU A 280 4.25 8.11 -24.24
C LEU A 280 5.33 7.98 -23.16
N ARG A 281 6.51 7.41 -23.48
CA ARG A 281 7.65 7.34 -22.55
C ARG A 281 8.15 8.73 -22.14
N SER A 282 8.18 9.68 -23.07
CA SER A 282 8.58 11.07 -22.79
C SER A 282 7.59 11.79 -21.85
N ILE A 283 6.29 11.62 -22.08
CA ILE A 283 5.24 12.14 -21.19
C ILE A 283 5.33 11.49 -19.82
N GLU A 284 5.48 10.17 -19.77
CA GLU A 284 5.67 9.44 -18.50
C GLU A 284 6.90 9.95 -17.73
N ALA A 285 8.03 10.13 -18.40
CA ALA A 285 9.25 10.68 -17.78
C ALA A 285 9.03 12.09 -17.25
N THR A 286 8.33 12.94 -18.00
CA THR A 286 7.99 14.31 -17.59
C THR A 286 7.05 14.32 -16.38
N LEU A 287 6.06 13.44 -16.34
CA LEU A 287 5.17 13.26 -15.20
C LEU A 287 5.92 12.77 -13.96
N ARG A 288 6.79 11.77 -14.12
CA ARG A 288 7.62 11.23 -13.03
C ARG A 288 8.58 12.28 -12.48
N ALA A 289 9.19 13.10 -13.34
CA ALA A 289 10.05 14.21 -12.94
C ALA A 289 9.31 15.26 -12.10
N GLN A 290 7.99 15.39 -12.26
CA GLN A 290 7.13 16.25 -11.43
C GLN A 290 6.66 15.55 -10.13
N GLY A 291 7.17 14.35 -9.82
CA GLY A 291 6.78 13.56 -8.66
C GLY A 291 5.44 12.84 -8.78
N ALA A 292 4.86 12.79 -9.99
CA ALA A 292 3.61 12.08 -10.22
C ALA A 292 3.83 10.56 -10.18
N CYS A 293 2.86 9.84 -9.60
CA CYS A 293 2.79 8.38 -9.70
C CYS A 293 2.06 8.03 -10.99
N VAL A 294 2.78 7.48 -11.98
CA VAL A 294 2.21 7.08 -13.28
C VAL A 294 2.24 5.57 -13.40
N LEU A 295 1.10 4.99 -13.74
CA LEU A 295 0.95 3.60 -14.11
C LEU A 295 0.78 3.50 -15.62
N ARG A 296 1.33 2.46 -16.23
CA ARG A 296 1.10 2.10 -17.63
C ARG A 296 -0.13 1.19 -17.72
N GLY A 297 -0.93 1.39 -18.75
CA GLY A 297 -1.99 0.46 -19.11
C GLY A 297 -1.42 -0.89 -19.55
N ASN A 298 -2.17 -1.95 -19.31
CA ASN A 298 -1.87 -3.28 -19.85
C ASN A 298 -2.42 -3.41 -21.29
N GLU A 299 -2.13 -4.54 -21.95
CA GLU A 299 -2.55 -4.85 -23.32
C GLU A 299 -4.07 -4.80 -23.57
N HIS A 300 -4.88 -4.84 -22.51
CA HIS A 300 -6.35 -4.84 -22.58
C HIS A 300 -6.98 -3.57 -22.01
N ASP A 301 -6.16 -2.65 -21.49
CA ASP A 301 -6.66 -1.40 -20.93
C ASP A 301 -7.04 -0.42 -22.06
N ARG A 302 -8.14 0.31 -21.86
CA ARG A 302 -8.61 1.34 -22.80
C ARG A 302 -7.96 2.71 -22.57
N TRP A 303 -6.75 2.72 -21.99
CA TRP A 303 -6.00 3.90 -21.58
C TRP A 303 -4.51 3.56 -21.55
N ASP A 304 -3.64 4.54 -21.84
CA ASP A 304 -2.20 4.32 -21.94
C ASP A 304 -1.48 4.62 -20.62
N LEU A 305 -1.82 5.75 -19.99
CA LEU A 305 -1.21 6.19 -18.74
C LEU A 305 -2.29 6.57 -17.72
N GLU A 306 -2.13 6.12 -16.49
CA GLU A 306 -2.93 6.56 -15.33
C GLU A 306 -2.04 7.29 -14.34
N MET A 307 -2.34 8.56 -14.10
CA MET A 307 -1.75 9.32 -13.00
C MET A 307 -2.59 9.14 -11.74
N ARG A 308 -1.97 8.65 -10.67
CA ARG A 308 -2.63 8.53 -9.36
C ARG A 308 -2.52 9.83 -8.56
N GLY A 309 -3.65 10.41 -8.20
CA GLY A 309 -3.75 11.56 -7.31
C GLY A 309 -3.77 11.20 -5.82
N GLY A 310 -4.13 9.95 -5.50
CA GLY A 310 -4.17 9.42 -4.14
C GLY A 310 -5.25 8.34 -3.98
N PHE A 311 -5.83 8.23 -2.79
CA PHE A 311 -6.90 7.28 -2.50
C PHE A 311 -8.27 7.71 -3.07
N PHE A 312 -8.55 8.99 -3.27
CA PHE A 312 -9.86 9.48 -3.70
C PHE A 312 -9.93 9.92 -5.17
N GLY A 313 -8.81 9.98 -5.89
CA GLY A 313 -8.83 10.41 -7.29
C GLY A 313 -7.60 10.00 -8.09
N ALA A 314 -7.80 9.85 -9.39
CA ALA A 314 -6.77 9.65 -10.40
C ALA A 314 -7.20 10.34 -11.71
N ALA A 315 -6.32 10.34 -12.71
CA ALA A 315 -6.64 10.76 -14.06
C ALA A 315 -6.01 9.80 -15.07
N ARG A 316 -6.69 9.57 -16.19
CA ARG A 316 -6.20 8.72 -17.29
C ARG A 316 -5.93 9.54 -18.54
N LEU A 317 -5.00 9.04 -19.34
CA LEU A 317 -4.61 9.56 -20.64
C LEU A 317 -4.70 8.44 -21.68
N LEU A 318 -5.26 8.77 -22.83
CA LEU A 318 -5.22 7.97 -24.05
C LEU A 318 -4.66 8.85 -25.17
N MET A 319 -3.68 8.34 -25.90
CA MET A 319 -3.01 9.00 -27.01
C MET A 319 -3.29 8.27 -28.31
N THR A 320 -3.52 9.05 -29.36
CA THR A 320 -3.59 8.57 -30.74
C THR A 320 -2.79 9.52 -31.63
N VAL A 321 -2.17 8.99 -32.67
CA VAL A 321 -1.35 9.76 -33.61
C VAL A 321 -1.90 9.55 -35.01
N GLU A 322 -2.19 10.64 -35.70
CA GLU A 322 -2.57 10.66 -37.11
C GLU A 322 -1.35 11.12 -37.93
N GLU A 323 -0.98 10.31 -38.94
CA GLU A 323 0.15 10.61 -39.83
C GLU A 323 -0.31 11.45 -41.02
N HIS A 324 0.33 12.59 -41.26
CA HIS A 324 0.00 13.54 -42.33
C HIS A 324 1.08 13.64 -43.43
N GLY A 325 2.05 12.72 -43.44
CA GLY A 325 3.17 12.72 -44.39
C GLY A 325 4.23 13.79 -44.08
N SER A 326 5.39 13.70 -44.75
CA SER A 326 6.50 14.67 -44.58
C SER A 326 6.92 14.91 -43.12
N ARG A 327 6.94 13.83 -42.31
CA ARG A 327 7.24 13.84 -40.85
C ARG A 327 6.25 14.62 -39.99
N ARG A 328 5.08 15.00 -40.53
CA ARG A 328 4.03 15.72 -39.82
C ARG A 328 3.06 14.74 -39.17
N GLN A 329 2.83 14.94 -37.87
CA GLN A 329 1.95 14.13 -37.06
C GLN A 329 0.96 15.02 -36.32
N LEU A 330 -0.32 14.63 -36.30
CA LEU A 330 -1.34 15.20 -35.43
C LEU A 330 -1.53 14.26 -34.24
N VAL A 331 -1.09 14.70 -33.05
CA VAL A 331 -1.23 13.92 -31.81
C VAL A 331 -2.53 14.32 -31.12
N ARG A 332 -3.43 13.37 -30.91
CA ARG A 332 -4.69 13.56 -30.16
C ARG A 332 -4.59 12.89 -28.81
N LEU A 333 -4.87 13.66 -27.77
CA LEU A 333 -4.76 13.26 -26.37
C LEU A 333 -6.12 13.42 -25.71
N ARG A 334 -6.69 12.32 -25.22
CA ARG A 334 -7.90 12.32 -24.40
C ARG A 334 -7.52 12.09 -22.95
N SER A 335 -7.86 13.04 -22.07
CA SER A 335 -7.67 12.92 -20.63
C SER A 335 -9.01 12.96 -19.90
N TRP A 336 -9.17 12.17 -18.85
CA TRP A 336 -10.38 12.21 -18.02
C TRP A 336 -10.09 11.83 -16.57
N PRO A 337 -10.82 12.41 -15.59
CA PRO A 337 -10.65 12.03 -14.21
C PRO A 337 -11.25 10.65 -13.95
N VAL A 338 -10.66 9.93 -13.02
CA VAL A 338 -11.18 8.67 -12.49
C VAL A 338 -11.55 8.92 -11.04
N VAL A 339 -12.86 8.93 -10.78
CA VAL A 339 -13.44 9.05 -9.45
C VAL A 339 -13.77 7.65 -8.95
N PRO A 340 -13.01 7.08 -8.01
CA PRO A 340 -13.34 5.79 -7.43
C PRO A 340 -14.59 5.92 -6.56
N LEU A 341 -15.52 4.95 -6.66
CA LEU A 341 -16.81 4.97 -5.97
C LEU A 341 -16.72 5.23 -4.46
N ARG A 342 -15.63 4.81 -3.81
CA ARG A 342 -15.42 4.99 -2.37
C ARG A 342 -15.52 6.45 -1.91
N GLY A 343 -15.09 7.42 -2.70
CA GLY A 343 -15.20 8.85 -2.33
C GLY A 343 -16.66 9.32 -2.27
N PRO A 344 -17.40 9.26 -3.39
CA PRO A 344 -18.82 9.62 -3.43
C PRO A 344 -19.70 8.81 -2.49
N VAL A 345 -19.47 7.50 -2.35
CA VAL A 345 -20.26 6.65 -1.44
C VAL A 345 -20.06 7.06 0.02
N LEU A 346 -18.83 7.35 0.44
CA LEU A 346 -18.57 7.85 1.79
C LEU A 346 -19.21 9.23 2.01
N ALA A 347 -19.05 10.15 1.07
CA ALA A 347 -19.67 11.48 1.15
C ALA A 347 -21.20 11.38 1.27
N LEU A 348 -21.84 10.59 0.41
CA LEU A 348 -23.28 10.37 0.42
C LEU A 348 -23.74 9.73 1.73
N GLY A 349 -23.04 8.70 2.22
CA GLY A 349 -23.38 8.05 3.48
C GLY A 349 -23.34 9.01 4.67
N PHE A 350 -22.30 9.84 4.78
CA PHE A 350 -22.20 10.87 5.81
C PHE A 350 -23.26 11.97 5.65
N SER A 351 -23.56 12.41 4.42
CA SER A 351 -24.60 13.40 4.15
C SER A 351 -25.99 12.91 4.55
N LEU A 352 -26.34 11.67 4.21
CA LEU A 352 -27.62 11.06 4.60
C LEU A 352 -27.72 10.92 6.12
N ALA A 353 -26.64 10.51 6.79
CA ALA A 353 -26.60 10.41 8.24
C ALA A 353 -26.70 11.80 8.92
N ALA A 354 -26.06 12.83 8.35
CA ALA A 354 -26.17 14.20 8.84
C ALA A 354 -27.59 14.76 8.70
N LEU A 355 -28.25 14.50 7.57
CA LEU A 355 -29.64 14.89 7.34
C LEU A 355 -30.58 14.22 8.35
N ALA A 356 -30.43 12.90 8.55
CA ALA A 356 -31.22 12.15 9.52
C ALA A 356 -31.02 12.68 10.96
N ALA A 357 -29.78 12.96 11.36
CA ALA A 357 -29.49 13.56 12.65
C ALA A 357 -30.10 14.97 12.80
N ALA A 358 -30.15 15.76 11.73
CA ALA A 358 -30.80 17.07 11.74
C ALA A 358 -32.33 16.96 11.87
N CYS A 359 -32.96 16.00 11.18
CA CYS A 359 -34.39 15.71 11.34
C CYS A 359 -34.75 15.34 12.79
N ASP A 360 -33.88 14.58 13.46
CA ASP A 360 -34.03 14.20 14.87
C ASP A 360 -33.59 15.31 15.85
N ARG A 361 -33.27 16.51 15.35
CA ARG A 361 -32.77 17.66 16.13
C ARG A 361 -31.49 17.39 16.92
N ALA A 362 -30.72 16.37 16.54
CA ALA A 362 -29.42 16.04 17.11
C ALA A 362 -28.30 16.88 16.45
N TRP A 363 -28.33 18.19 16.66
CA TRP A 363 -27.42 19.16 16.03
C TRP A 363 -25.92 18.85 16.17
N PRO A 364 -25.41 18.40 17.34
CA PRO A 364 -24.00 18.05 17.47
C PRO A 364 -23.60 16.89 16.54
N ALA A 365 -24.44 15.85 16.44
CA ALA A 365 -24.19 14.73 15.55
C ALA A 365 -24.30 15.14 14.08
N ALA A 366 -25.32 15.94 13.73
CA ALA A 366 -25.51 16.47 12.38
C ALA A 366 -24.29 17.30 11.91
N ALA A 367 -23.75 18.17 12.77
CA ALA A 367 -22.58 18.98 12.44
C ALA A 367 -21.33 18.12 12.18
N VAL A 368 -21.04 17.14 13.05
CA VAL A 368 -19.86 16.28 12.90
C VAL A 368 -19.99 15.37 11.67
N LEU A 369 -21.16 14.76 11.44
CA LEU A 369 -21.41 13.94 10.25
C LEU A 369 -21.36 14.79 8.97
N GLY A 370 -21.88 16.01 9.00
CA GLY A 370 -21.81 16.97 7.90
C GLY A 370 -20.37 17.35 7.54
N LEU A 371 -19.54 17.68 8.52
CA LEU A 371 -18.09 17.89 8.33
C LEU A 371 -17.42 16.62 7.80
N GLY A 372 -17.84 15.45 8.29
CA GLY A 372 -17.41 14.13 7.82
C GLY A 372 -17.72 13.87 6.34
N ALA A 373 -18.82 14.42 5.81
CA ALA A 373 -19.19 14.32 4.39
C ALA A 373 -18.33 15.21 3.49
N LEU A 374 -17.93 16.40 3.99
CA LEU A 374 -17.12 17.35 3.23
C LEU A 374 -15.72 16.84 2.94
N LEU A 375 -15.11 16.11 3.89
CA LEU A 375 -13.74 15.60 3.73
C LEU A 375 -13.54 14.68 2.51
N PRO A 376 -14.27 13.56 2.34
CA PRO A 376 -14.12 12.69 1.18
C PRO A 376 -14.51 13.40 -0.13
N ALA A 377 -15.52 14.28 -0.11
CA ALA A 377 -15.92 15.05 -1.29
C ALA A 377 -14.80 16.02 -1.73
N LEU A 378 -14.28 16.82 -0.80
CA LEU A 378 -13.19 17.77 -1.06
C LEU A 378 -11.92 17.05 -1.48
N ARG A 379 -11.58 15.92 -0.85
CA ARG A 379 -10.39 15.12 -1.23
C ARG A 379 -10.55 14.48 -2.60
N THR A 380 -11.75 14.01 -2.96
CA THR A 380 -12.05 13.50 -4.30
C THR A 380 -11.84 14.60 -5.35
N LEU A 381 -12.43 15.78 -5.10
CA LEU A 381 -12.29 16.94 -5.96
C LEU A 381 -10.81 17.33 -6.12
N GLN A 382 -10.10 17.56 -5.01
CA GLN A 382 -8.71 17.98 -5.00
C GLN A 382 -7.76 16.99 -5.69
N GLN A 383 -7.95 15.69 -5.50
CA GLN A 383 -7.09 14.67 -6.11
C GLN A 383 -7.39 14.50 -7.60
N CYS A 384 -8.65 14.57 -8.01
CA CYS A 384 -9.02 14.51 -9.42
C CYS A 384 -8.53 15.76 -10.18
N THR A 385 -8.72 16.96 -9.62
CA THR A 385 -8.23 18.20 -10.26
C THR A 385 -6.71 18.24 -10.32
N ALA A 386 -6.00 17.88 -9.25
CA ALA A 386 -4.54 17.84 -9.28
C ALA A 386 -4.00 16.82 -10.30
N SER A 387 -4.63 15.65 -10.40
CA SER A 387 -4.25 14.63 -11.39
C SER A 387 -4.54 15.11 -12.81
N MET A 388 -5.72 15.70 -13.04
CA MET A 388 -6.11 16.24 -14.34
C MET A 388 -5.22 17.39 -14.78
N ALA A 389 -4.87 18.32 -13.89
CA ALA A 389 -3.97 19.43 -14.21
C ALA A 389 -2.59 18.91 -14.64
N THR A 390 -2.03 17.98 -13.86
CA THR A 390 -0.69 17.48 -14.10
C THR A 390 -0.63 16.64 -15.39
N ILE A 391 -1.64 15.79 -15.65
CA ILE A 391 -1.68 14.94 -16.84
C ILE A 391 -1.94 15.71 -18.14
N THR A 392 -2.70 16.81 -18.08
CA THR A 392 -3.01 17.63 -19.26
C THR A 392 -1.90 18.64 -19.59
N GLU A 393 -1.11 19.06 -18.59
CA GLU A 393 0.04 19.94 -18.80
C GLU A 393 1.28 19.19 -19.30
N ALA A 394 1.47 17.92 -18.92
CA ALA A 394 2.70 17.18 -19.24
C ALA A 394 3.04 17.13 -20.74
N PRO A 395 2.09 16.93 -21.67
CA PRO A 395 2.38 16.91 -23.11
C PRO A 395 2.77 18.28 -23.69
N ARG A 396 2.48 19.38 -22.97
CA ARG A 396 2.75 20.76 -23.42
C ARG A 396 4.12 21.27 -22.97
N ARG A 397 4.78 20.58 -22.04
CA ARG A 397 6.09 20.98 -21.55
C ARG A 397 7.18 20.29 -22.37
N PRO A 398 8.28 20.99 -22.69
CA PRO A 398 9.45 20.31 -23.24
C PRO A 398 9.94 19.27 -22.21
N PRO A 399 10.46 18.13 -22.67
CA PRO A 399 10.99 17.10 -21.78
C PRO A 399 12.04 17.72 -20.86
N ALA A 400 11.90 17.50 -19.55
CA ALA A 400 12.89 17.94 -18.58
C ALA A 400 14.15 17.08 -18.77
N GLY A 401 15.16 17.62 -19.47
CA GLY A 401 16.45 16.94 -19.65
C GLY A 401 17.10 17.09 -21.02
N GLY A 402 17.11 18.31 -21.58
CA GLY A 402 17.99 18.68 -22.68
C GLY A 402 19.04 19.68 -22.20
N ALA A 403 20.00 19.22 -21.40
CA ALA A 403 21.28 19.86 -21.11
C ALA A 403 22.29 18.76 -20.81
#